data_AF-A0A6C0JY98-F1
#
_entry.id   AF-A0A6C0JY98-F1
#
_cell.length_a   1.000
_cell.length_b   1.000
_cell.length_c   1.000
_cell.angle_alpha   90.00
_cell.angle_beta   90.00
_cell.angle_gamma   90.00
#
_symmetry.space_group_name_H-M   'P 1'
#
loop_
_entity.id
_entity.type
_entity.pdbx_description
1 polymer ?
#
loop_
_entity_poly.entity_id
_entity_poly.type
_entity_poly.pdbx_seq_one_letter_code
_entity_poly.pdbx_strand_id
1 'polypeptide(L)'
;MSFTRFHDDPCRVAKQLQQSTDVGRWILNVPGNGDKPAYMADPQVRIQTWGGNLMTNCIDLESELRGVNRRANKDCLGKDEYQKYNVPTQAIQYPTNSALYTEESRTIMPAWTARDLEQVNWYSLPLNPQENTCMPFQNNLSTRILEKDYFVAQIPCSLPNVPGSLPVNQGKGSLSYPQGPQICTHENACEIVGKQK
;
A
#
# COMPACT_ATOMS: atom_id res chain seq x y z
N MET A 1 -53.64 37.06 16.01
CA MET A 1 -52.83 37.03 14.77
C MET A 1 -53.55 36.12 13.78
N SER A 2 -54.32 36.68 12.85
CA SER A 2 -55.06 35.88 11.87
C SER A 2 -54.16 35.55 10.67
N PHE A 3 -53.93 34.26 10.43
CA PHE A 3 -53.15 33.73 9.30
C PHE A 3 -53.97 33.78 8.00
N THR A 4 -54.20 34.98 7.46
CA THR A 4 -54.96 35.19 6.21
C THR A 4 -54.06 35.37 4.99
N ARG A 5 -52.74 35.21 5.13
CA ARG A 5 -51.78 35.35 4.03
C ARG A 5 -51.78 34.08 3.20
N PHE A 6 -51.56 34.23 1.89
CA PHE A 6 -51.45 33.11 0.95
C PHE A 6 -50.30 32.12 1.30
N HIS A 7 -49.30 32.55 2.06
CA HIS A 7 -48.26 31.65 2.59
C HIS A 7 -48.82 30.64 3.59
N ASP A 8 -49.78 31.06 4.40
CA ASP A 8 -50.31 30.30 5.54
C ASP A 8 -51.55 29.47 5.15
N ASP A 9 -51.86 29.40 3.86
CA ASP A 9 -52.90 28.51 3.32
C ASP A 9 -52.55 27.05 3.67
N PRO A 10 -53.45 26.29 4.31
CA PRO A 10 -53.21 24.90 4.71
C PRO A 10 -52.68 24.02 3.55
N CYS A 11 -53.16 24.22 2.33
CA CYS A 11 -52.69 23.47 1.16
C CYS A 11 -51.21 23.72 0.86
N ARG A 12 -50.75 24.97 1.04
CA ARG A 12 -49.37 25.37 0.77
C ARG A 12 -48.42 24.89 1.86
N VAL A 13 -48.83 25.03 3.12
CA VAL A 13 -48.10 24.49 4.27
C VAL A 13 -47.92 22.97 4.12
N ALA A 14 -48.98 22.25 3.74
CA ALA A 14 -48.91 20.81 3.46
C ALA A 14 -47.92 20.49 2.33
N LYS A 15 -47.93 21.27 1.24
CA LYS A 15 -47.01 21.05 0.12
C LYS A 15 -45.55 21.34 0.48
N GLN A 16 -45.29 22.38 1.28
CA GLN A 16 -43.95 22.73 1.76
C GLN A 16 -43.41 21.66 2.71
N LEU A 17 -44.23 21.18 3.64
CA LEU A 17 -43.90 20.04 4.51
C LEU A 17 -43.61 18.79 3.68
N GLN A 18 -44.45 18.49 2.68
CA GLN A 18 -44.21 17.40 1.75
C GLN A 18 -42.83 17.54 1.07
N GLN A 19 -42.55 18.68 0.43
CA GLN A 19 -41.27 18.90 -0.27
C GLN A 19 -40.06 18.80 0.66
N SER A 20 -40.19 19.27 1.91
CA SER A 20 -39.11 19.18 2.90
C SER A 20 -38.88 17.76 3.44
N THR A 21 -39.92 16.93 3.50
CA THR A 21 -39.87 15.58 4.08
C THR A 21 -39.75 14.46 3.05
N ASP A 22 -40.11 14.70 1.79
CA ASP A 22 -40.13 13.69 0.74
C ASP A 22 -38.75 13.04 0.53
N VAL A 23 -37.67 13.83 0.63
CA VAL A 23 -36.28 13.33 0.53
C VAL A 23 -35.92 12.38 1.69
N GLY A 24 -36.51 12.54 2.87
CA GLY A 24 -36.32 11.58 3.97
C GLY A 24 -37.27 10.40 3.87
N ARG A 25 -38.52 10.67 3.47
CA ARG A 25 -39.58 9.66 3.36
C ARG A 25 -39.28 8.59 2.34
N TRP A 26 -38.64 8.89 1.21
CA TRP A 26 -38.34 7.84 0.23
C TRP A 26 -37.36 6.79 0.79
N ILE A 27 -36.42 7.19 1.65
CA ILE A 27 -35.49 6.28 2.33
C ILE A 27 -36.20 5.46 3.40
N LEU A 28 -37.08 6.10 4.17
CA LEU A 28 -37.79 5.47 5.28
C LEU A 28 -38.95 4.57 4.84
N ASN A 29 -39.57 4.86 3.69
CA ASN A 29 -40.69 4.11 3.14
C ASN A 29 -40.25 2.98 2.20
N VAL A 30 -38.95 2.70 2.05
CA VAL A 30 -38.51 1.52 1.31
C VAL A 30 -39.09 0.30 2.02
N PRO A 31 -39.94 -0.51 1.36
CA PRO A 31 -40.47 -1.71 1.98
C PRO A 31 -39.31 -2.62 2.39
N GLY A 32 -39.24 -2.96 3.68
CA GLY A 32 -38.20 -3.84 4.20
C GLY A 32 -38.37 -5.29 3.71
N ASN A 33 -37.33 -6.10 3.88
CA ASN A 33 -37.29 -7.52 3.49
C ASN A 33 -38.18 -8.45 4.36
N GLY A 34 -39.11 -7.90 5.14
CA GLY A 34 -39.92 -8.60 6.13
C GLY A 34 -39.20 -8.84 7.46
N ASP A 35 -39.88 -9.48 8.41
CA ASP A 35 -39.39 -9.68 9.78
C ASP A 35 -38.29 -10.77 9.88
N LYS A 36 -38.37 -11.78 9.00
CA LYS A 36 -37.46 -12.94 8.96
C LYS A 36 -37.08 -13.32 7.52
N PRO A 37 -36.30 -12.47 6.81
CA PRO A 37 -35.82 -12.83 5.49
C PRO A 37 -34.94 -14.09 5.56
N ALA A 38 -34.87 -14.81 4.44
CA ALA A 38 -34.00 -15.98 4.35
C ALA A 38 -32.54 -15.55 4.15
N TYR A 39 -31.62 -16.14 4.92
CA TYR A 39 -30.19 -15.96 4.74
C TYR A 39 -29.75 -16.63 3.43
N MET A 40 -29.21 -15.84 2.51
CA MET A 40 -28.68 -16.33 1.24
C MET A 40 -27.30 -16.95 1.50
N ALA A 41 -27.19 -18.27 1.37
CA ALA A 41 -25.93 -18.98 1.61
C ALA A 41 -25.00 -19.01 0.40
N ASP A 42 -25.40 -18.43 -0.73
CA ASP A 42 -24.56 -18.32 -1.93
C ASP A 42 -23.38 -17.37 -1.68
N PRO A 43 -22.12 -17.84 -1.74
CA PRO A 43 -20.94 -17.01 -1.46
C PRO A 43 -20.72 -15.89 -2.48
N GLN A 44 -21.34 -15.96 -3.65
CA GLN A 44 -21.19 -14.97 -4.71
C GLN A 44 -22.13 -13.77 -4.51
N VAL A 45 -23.19 -13.94 -3.72
CA VAL A 45 -24.11 -12.88 -3.35
C VAL A 45 -23.53 -12.12 -2.15
N ARG A 46 -23.04 -10.90 -2.39
CA ARG A 46 -22.55 -10.03 -1.30
C ARG A 46 -23.73 -9.45 -0.53
N ILE A 47 -23.74 -9.70 0.78
CA ILE A 47 -24.68 -9.10 1.72
C ILE A 47 -24.47 -7.58 1.76
N GLN A 48 -25.54 -6.80 1.53
CA GLN A 48 -25.48 -5.34 1.56
C GLN A 48 -25.99 -4.73 2.87
N THR A 49 -27.14 -5.19 3.37
CA THR A 49 -27.84 -4.58 4.52
C THR A 49 -28.07 -5.57 5.66
N TRP A 50 -28.59 -6.76 5.36
CA TRP A 50 -28.96 -7.77 6.35
C TRP A 50 -28.28 -9.12 6.08
N GLY A 51 -27.74 -9.74 7.13
CA GLY A 51 -26.94 -10.97 7.03
C GLY A 51 -27.30 -12.06 8.05
N GLY A 52 -28.51 -12.06 8.61
CA GLY A 52 -28.99 -13.16 9.45
C GLY A 52 -28.31 -13.37 10.81
N ASN A 53 -27.54 -12.40 11.29
CA ASN A 53 -26.81 -12.49 12.57
C ASN A 53 -27.39 -11.58 13.67
N LEU A 54 -28.72 -11.46 13.74
CA LEU A 54 -29.36 -10.64 14.77
C LEU A 54 -29.60 -11.46 16.05
N MET A 55 -29.38 -10.83 17.20
CA MET A 55 -29.67 -11.37 18.54
C MET A 55 -30.92 -10.68 19.12
N THR A 56 -31.61 -11.33 20.06
CA THR A 56 -32.84 -10.80 20.68
C THR A 56 -32.66 -9.48 21.43
N ASN A 57 -31.49 -9.26 22.03
CA ASN A 57 -31.14 -8.00 22.71
C ASN A 57 -29.86 -7.42 22.08
N CYS A 58 -30.01 -6.90 20.86
CA CYS A 58 -28.88 -6.35 20.10
C CYS A 58 -28.33 -5.05 20.70
N ILE A 59 -29.16 -4.20 21.31
CA ILE A 59 -28.72 -2.89 21.83
C ILE A 59 -27.77 -3.05 23.01
N ASP A 60 -28.13 -3.88 23.98
CA ASP A 60 -27.30 -4.09 25.16
C ASP A 60 -26.04 -4.90 24.80
N LEU A 61 -26.18 -5.89 23.91
CA LEU A 61 -25.04 -6.66 23.39
C LEU A 61 -24.03 -5.74 22.68
N GLU A 62 -24.49 -4.84 21.81
CA GLU A 62 -23.62 -3.85 21.16
C GLU A 62 -22.94 -2.92 22.16
N SER A 63 -23.68 -2.49 23.19
CA SER A 63 -23.15 -1.65 24.26
C SER A 63 -22.07 -2.37 25.07
N GLU A 64 -22.26 -3.68 25.31
CA GLU A 64 -21.27 -4.55 25.95
C GLU A 64 -20.03 -4.75 25.09
N LEU A 65 -20.20 -5.07 23.80
CA LEU A 65 -19.10 -5.29 22.85
C LEU A 65 -18.27 -4.01 22.67
N ARG A 66 -18.91 -2.84 22.68
CA ARG A 66 -18.25 -1.53 22.70
C ARG A 66 -17.60 -1.20 24.05
N GLY A 67 -17.86 -1.98 25.09
CA GLY A 67 -17.32 -1.77 26.43
C GLY A 67 -17.89 -0.57 27.17
N VAL A 68 -19.08 -0.08 26.78
CA VAL A 68 -19.75 1.06 27.45
C VAL A 68 -20.17 0.70 28.88
N ASN A 69 -20.44 -0.59 29.11
CA ASN A 69 -20.82 -1.14 30.40
C ASN A 69 -19.69 -1.18 31.45
N ARG A 70 -18.43 -0.93 31.05
CA ARG A 70 -17.27 -0.99 31.94
C ARG A 70 -16.48 0.31 31.92
N ARG A 71 -15.96 0.71 33.09
CA ARG A 71 -15.06 1.87 33.18
C ARG A 71 -13.67 1.48 32.69
N ALA A 72 -13.06 2.31 31.86
CA ALA A 72 -11.66 2.13 31.46
C ALA A 72 -10.76 2.30 32.70
N ASN A 73 -10.05 1.25 33.09
CA ASN A 73 -9.05 1.28 34.15
C ASN A 73 -7.67 0.89 33.60
N LYS A 74 -6.60 1.44 34.17
CA LYS A 74 -5.20 1.10 33.83
C LYS A 74 -4.69 -0.10 34.62
N ASP A 75 -5.33 -0.42 35.74
CA ASP A 75 -4.90 -1.49 36.62
C ASP A 75 -5.20 -2.87 36.03
N CYS A 76 -4.37 -3.85 36.41
CA CYS A 76 -4.54 -5.25 36.01
C CYS A 76 -5.59 -5.99 36.85
N LEU A 77 -6.13 -5.35 37.88
CA LEU A 77 -7.08 -5.94 38.83
C LEU A 77 -8.45 -6.09 38.15
N GLY A 78 -8.98 -7.32 38.11
CA GLY A 78 -10.27 -7.62 37.49
C GLY A 78 -10.25 -7.76 35.97
N LYS A 79 -9.07 -7.87 35.33
CA LYS A 79 -8.94 -8.11 33.88
C LYS A 79 -9.67 -9.36 33.40
N ASP A 80 -9.78 -10.36 34.27
CA ASP A 80 -10.39 -11.66 33.94
C ASP A 80 -11.90 -11.70 34.26
N GLU A 81 -12.50 -10.63 34.83
CA GLU A 81 -13.94 -10.56 35.14
C GLU A 81 -14.80 -10.19 33.90
N TYR A 82 -14.45 -10.71 32.72
CA TYR A 82 -15.16 -10.35 31.48
C TYR A 82 -16.62 -10.86 31.46
N GLN A 83 -16.93 -11.95 32.17
CA GLN A 83 -18.28 -12.53 32.22
C GLN A 83 -19.26 -11.74 33.09
N LYS A 84 -18.77 -10.84 33.95
CA LYS A 84 -19.59 -10.09 34.91
C LYS A 84 -20.61 -9.18 34.24
N TYR A 85 -20.30 -8.73 33.04
CA TYR A 85 -21.13 -7.78 32.29
C TYR A 85 -21.84 -8.40 31.09
N ASN A 86 -21.85 -9.75 31.02
CA ASN A 86 -22.42 -10.50 29.92
C ASN A 86 -23.94 -10.29 29.84
N VAL A 87 -24.40 -9.86 28.67
CA VAL A 87 -25.81 -9.57 28.43
C VAL A 87 -26.56 -10.86 28.06
N PRO A 88 -27.68 -11.19 28.73
CA PRO A 88 -28.48 -12.36 28.38
C PRO A 88 -29.13 -12.15 27.01
N THR A 89 -28.65 -12.88 26.01
CA THR A 89 -29.11 -12.79 24.62
C THR A 89 -29.25 -14.18 23.99
N GLN A 90 -30.06 -14.28 22.94
CA GLN A 90 -30.22 -15.52 22.17
C GLN A 90 -30.19 -15.20 20.67
N ALA A 91 -29.61 -16.10 19.88
CA ALA A 91 -29.52 -15.96 18.43
C ALA A 91 -30.90 -16.15 17.80
N ILE A 92 -31.33 -15.19 16.98
CA ILE A 92 -32.57 -15.30 16.22
C ILE A 92 -32.34 -16.28 15.07
N GLN A 93 -33.21 -17.28 14.95
CA GLN A 93 -33.15 -18.26 13.88
C GLN A 93 -33.80 -17.71 12.61
N TYR A 94 -33.06 -17.73 11.52
CA TYR A 94 -33.52 -17.34 10.19
C TYR A 94 -33.50 -18.54 9.24
N PRO A 95 -34.49 -18.66 8.34
CA PRO A 95 -34.45 -19.69 7.32
C PRO A 95 -33.23 -19.47 6.41
N THR A 96 -32.55 -20.54 6.01
CA THR A 96 -31.41 -20.45 5.10
C THR A 96 -31.85 -20.87 3.71
N ASN A 97 -31.53 -20.05 2.70
CA ASN A 97 -31.69 -20.39 1.30
C ASN A 97 -30.33 -20.82 0.73
N SER A 98 -30.21 -22.11 0.40
CA SER A 98 -29.02 -22.71 -0.21
C SER A 98 -29.06 -22.76 -1.73
N ALA A 99 -30.10 -22.19 -2.37
CA ALA A 99 -30.14 -22.10 -3.82
C ALA A 99 -28.96 -21.23 -4.30
N LEU A 100 -28.09 -21.84 -5.09
CA LEU A 100 -27.02 -21.17 -5.81
C LEU A 100 -27.65 -20.54 -7.06
N TYR A 101 -27.60 -19.22 -7.16
CA TYR A 101 -28.17 -18.50 -8.31
C TYR A 101 -27.12 -18.20 -9.37
N THR A 102 -25.85 -18.22 -8.98
CA THR A 102 -24.72 -17.88 -9.84
C THR A 102 -23.75 -19.05 -9.90
N GLU A 103 -23.61 -19.61 -11.10
CA GLU A 103 -22.66 -20.69 -11.37
C GLU A 103 -21.34 -20.11 -11.85
N GLU A 104 -20.28 -20.29 -11.05
CA GLU A 104 -18.93 -19.85 -11.40
C GLU A 104 -18.05 -21.07 -11.68
N SER A 105 -17.54 -21.14 -12.91
CA SER A 105 -16.65 -22.22 -13.35
C SER A 105 -15.46 -22.40 -12.41
N ARG A 106 -14.93 -21.31 -11.83
CA ARG A 106 -13.79 -21.37 -10.88
C ARG A 106 -14.14 -22.02 -9.54
N THR A 107 -15.41 -22.00 -9.14
CA THR A 107 -15.89 -22.60 -7.89
C THR A 107 -16.35 -24.04 -8.12
N ILE A 108 -17.00 -24.30 -9.27
CA ILE A 108 -17.55 -25.62 -9.63
C ILE A 108 -16.45 -26.55 -10.18
N MET A 109 -15.56 -26.03 -11.03
CA MET A 109 -14.47 -26.74 -11.67
C MET A 109 -13.21 -25.87 -11.67
N PRO A 110 -12.54 -25.70 -10.51
CA PRO A 110 -11.34 -24.88 -10.41
C PRO A 110 -10.27 -25.40 -11.37
N ALA A 111 -9.47 -24.50 -11.96
CA ALA A 111 -8.55 -24.86 -13.06
C ALA A 111 -7.59 -26.03 -12.77
N TRP A 112 -7.33 -26.34 -11.49
CA TRP A 112 -6.53 -27.50 -11.12
C TRP A 112 -7.23 -28.86 -11.31
N THR A 113 -8.56 -28.92 -11.32
CA THR A 113 -9.32 -30.15 -11.63
C THR A 113 -9.40 -30.42 -13.13
N ALA A 114 -9.22 -29.38 -13.96
CA ALA A 114 -9.17 -29.48 -15.42
C ALA A 114 -7.75 -29.72 -15.94
N ARG A 115 -6.73 -29.83 -15.06
CA ARG A 115 -5.38 -30.21 -15.49
C ARG A 115 -5.35 -31.70 -15.78
N ASP A 116 -4.78 -32.04 -16.93
CA ASP A 116 -4.42 -33.41 -17.30
C ASP A 116 -3.37 -34.01 -16.34
N LEU A 117 -3.01 -35.27 -16.58
CA LEU A 117 -1.96 -36.00 -15.86
C LEU A 117 -0.72 -35.12 -15.66
N GLU A 118 -0.19 -35.11 -14.43
CA GLU A 118 0.98 -34.32 -14.06
C GLU A 118 2.13 -34.56 -15.05
N GLN A 119 2.56 -33.50 -15.75
CA GLN A 119 3.78 -33.53 -16.55
C GLN A 119 4.98 -33.44 -15.64
N VAL A 120 5.31 -34.60 -15.12
CA VAL A 120 6.44 -34.88 -14.26
C VAL A 120 7.77 -34.56 -14.98
N ASN A 121 8.61 -33.74 -14.37
CA ASN A 121 9.99 -33.49 -14.79
C ASN A 121 10.97 -33.90 -13.66
N TRP A 122 11.05 -35.20 -13.35
CA TRP A 122 11.98 -35.73 -12.33
C TRP A 122 13.42 -35.92 -12.83
N TYR A 123 13.73 -35.60 -14.10
CA TYR A 123 15.08 -35.83 -14.60
C TYR A 123 16.01 -34.70 -14.16
N SER A 124 17.21 -35.07 -13.70
CA SER A 124 18.28 -34.10 -13.49
C SER A 124 18.73 -33.57 -14.84
N LEU A 125 18.77 -32.25 -15.00
CA LEU A 125 19.22 -31.65 -16.26
C LEU A 125 20.69 -32.04 -16.49
N PRO A 126 21.06 -32.53 -17.69
CA PRO A 126 22.44 -32.89 -18.00
C PRO A 126 23.38 -31.67 -18.09
N LEU A 127 22.83 -30.47 -18.25
CA LEU A 127 23.53 -29.19 -18.32
C LEU A 127 22.92 -28.21 -17.33
N ASN A 128 23.74 -27.36 -16.72
CA ASN A 128 23.24 -26.37 -15.77
C ASN A 128 22.50 -25.25 -16.53
N PRO A 129 21.19 -25.06 -16.31
CA PRO A 129 20.44 -24.01 -17.01
C PRO A 129 20.92 -22.60 -16.68
N GLN A 130 21.72 -22.44 -15.62
CA GLN A 130 22.27 -21.15 -15.20
C GLN A 130 23.62 -20.82 -15.86
N GLU A 131 24.21 -21.74 -16.63
CA GLU A 131 25.57 -21.61 -17.17
C GLU A 131 25.76 -20.39 -18.10
N ASN A 132 24.71 -19.98 -18.81
CA ASN A 132 24.74 -18.84 -19.73
C ASN A 132 23.86 -17.66 -19.27
N THR A 133 23.62 -17.53 -17.97
CA THR A 133 22.77 -16.45 -17.43
C THR A 133 23.47 -15.09 -17.45
N CYS A 134 24.80 -15.08 -17.41
CA CYS A 134 25.58 -13.84 -17.42
C CYS A 134 25.91 -13.42 -18.85
N MET A 135 25.82 -12.10 -19.12
CA MET A 135 26.30 -11.54 -20.38
C MET A 135 27.84 -11.69 -20.45
N PRO A 136 28.41 -12.19 -21.56
CA PRO A 136 29.86 -12.39 -21.69
C PRO A 136 30.62 -11.08 -21.92
N PHE A 137 29.91 -9.95 -22.01
CA PHE A 137 30.46 -8.62 -22.25
C PHE A 137 29.95 -7.64 -21.19
N GLN A 138 30.70 -6.57 -20.97
CA GLN A 138 30.33 -5.54 -20.01
C GLN A 138 29.13 -4.74 -20.56
N ASN A 139 28.02 -4.76 -19.81
CA ASN A 139 26.82 -3.97 -20.10
C ASN A 139 26.73 -2.77 -19.15
N ASN A 140 26.01 -1.71 -19.55
CA ASN A 140 25.80 -0.46 -18.82
C ASN A 140 27.07 0.36 -18.58
N LEU A 141 28.07 0.25 -19.46
CA LEU A 141 29.22 1.14 -19.46
C LEU A 141 28.90 2.45 -20.18
N SER A 142 29.27 3.58 -19.55
CA SER A 142 29.18 4.89 -20.20
C SER A 142 30.38 5.08 -21.13
N THR A 143 30.21 4.71 -22.40
CA THR A 143 31.24 4.86 -23.44
C THR A 143 31.78 6.29 -23.53
N ARG A 144 30.92 7.30 -23.35
CA ARG A 144 31.32 8.72 -23.31
C ARG A 144 32.30 9.05 -22.19
N ILE A 145 32.07 8.53 -20.98
CA ILE A 145 32.97 8.77 -19.84
C ILE A 145 34.29 8.07 -20.09
N LEU A 146 34.26 6.82 -20.58
CA LEU A 146 35.46 6.07 -20.95
C LEU A 146 36.28 6.84 -21.99
N GLU A 147 35.67 7.29 -23.08
CA GLU A 147 36.35 8.08 -24.10
C GLU A 147 36.97 9.37 -23.55
N LYS A 148 36.25 10.08 -22.68
CA LYS A 148 36.76 11.30 -22.02
C LYS A 148 37.95 11.00 -21.10
N ASP A 149 37.89 9.93 -20.31
CA ASP A 149 38.95 9.58 -19.36
C ASP A 149 40.19 8.98 -20.08
N TYR A 150 40.00 8.25 -21.18
CA TYR A 150 41.07 7.70 -22.00
C TYR A 150 41.58 8.66 -23.09
N PHE A 151 40.99 9.85 -23.24
CA PHE A 151 41.39 10.82 -24.25
C PHE A 151 42.78 11.40 -23.94
N VAL A 152 43.73 11.18 -24.85
CA VAL A 152 45.04 11.82 -24.83
C VAL A 152 45.06 12.88 -25.93
N ALA A 153 45.03 14.16 -25.53
CA ALA A 153 45.09 15.27 -26.46
C ALA A 153 46.43 15.24 -27.23
N GLN A 154 46.35 15.11 -28.55
CA GLN A 154 47.51 15.33 -29.42
C GLN A 154 47.55 16.81 -29.80
N ILE A 155 48.67 17.46 -29.48
CA ILE A 155 48.90 18.84 -29.87
C ILE A 155 49.22 18.83 -31.37
N PRO A 156 48.45 19.51 -32.24
CA PRO A 156 48.85 19.67 -33.62
C PRO A 156 50.15 20.48 -33.63
N CYS A 157 51.14 19.98 -34.38
CA CYS A 157 52.52 20.47 -34.41
C CYS A 157 52.59 22.00 -34.33
N SER A 158 53.24 22.53 -33.30
CA SER A 158 53.46 23.98 -33.18
C SER A 158 54.24 24.47 -34.39
N LEU A 159 53.69 25.44 -35.12
CA LEU A 159 54.38 26.13 -36.20
C LEU A 159 55.74 26.64 -35.68
N PRO A 160 56.84 26.42 -36.43
CA PRO A 160 58.15 26.83 -35.98
C PRO A 160 58.16 28.36 -35.95
N ASN A 161 58.68 28.92 -34.85
CA ASN A 161 58.97 30.34 -34.63
C ASN A 161 57.93 31.14 -33.83
N VAL A 162 57.71 30.75 -32.58
CA VAL A 162 57.48 31.74 -31.51
C VAL A 162 58.63 31.61 -30.49
N PRO A 163 59.49 32.63 -30.34
CA PRO A 163 60.58 32.62 -29.36
C PRO A 163 60.01 32.99 -27.99
N GLY A 164 59.77 31.96 -27.17
CA GLY A 164 59.29 32.11 -25.81
C GLY A 164 58.48 30.90 -25.41
N SER A 165 59.15 29.88 -24.88
CA SER A 165 58.48 28.75 -24.24
C SER A 165 57.71 29.29 -23.02
N LEU A 166 56.39 29.42 -23.13
CA LEU A 166 55.56 29.45 -21.93
C LEU A 166 55.81 28.11 -21.20
N PRO A 167 55.93 28.10 -19.86
CA PRO A 167 56.09 26.87 -19.10
C PRO A 167 54.77 26.11 -19.15
N VAL A 168 54.55 25.40 -20.26
CA VAL A 168 53.46 24.45 -20.38
C VAL A 168 53.95 23.21 -19.67
N ASN A 169 53.50 23.05 -18.43
CA ASN A 169 53.60 21.80 -17.71
C ASN A 169 53.00 20.73 -18.62
N GLN A 170 53.84 19.90 -19.24
CA GLN A 170 53.40 18.87 -20.18
C GLN A 170 52.51 17.92 -19.39
N GLY A 171 51.21 18.01 -19.62
CA GLY A 171 50.19 17.20 -18.95
C GLY A 171 50.30 15.72 -19.32
N LYS A 172 51.28 15.04 -18.72
CA LYS A 172 51.13 13.73 -18.07
C LYS A 172 51.62 13.78 -16.63
N GLY A 173 51.68 14.96 -16.04
CA GLY A 173 51.36 15.06 -14.62
C GLY A 173 49.85 14.91 -14.51
N SER A 174 49.39 13.77 -13.99
CA SER A 174 48.40 13.88 -12.91
C SER A 174 48.79 15.09 -12.07
N LEU A 175 47.86 15.94 -11.65
CA LEU A 175 48.08 16.66 -10.39
C LEU A 175 48.11 15.59 -9.28
N SER A 176 49.11 14.72 -9.31
CA SER A 176 49.58 13.96 -8.18
C SER A 176 50.27 15.01 -7.35
N TYR A 177 49.46 15.62 -6.47
CA TYR A 177 49.94 16.16 -5.21
C TYR A 177 51.06 15.19 -4.73
N PRO A 178 52.33 15.62 -4.55
CA PRO A 178 53.50 14.74 -4.37
C PRO A 178 53.49 13.87 -3.10
N GLN A 179 52.32 13.75 -2.50
CA GLN A 179 52.08 13.57 -1.10
C GLN A 179 50.56 13.31 -1.11
N GLY A 180 50.07 12.10 -0.83
CA GLY A 180 48.63 11.77 -0.98
C GLY A 180 47.69 12.61 -0.08
N PRO A 181 46.39 12.30 0.01
CA PRO A 181 45.40 13.09 0.76
C PRO A 181 45.54 13.05 2.30
N GLN A 182 46.72 12.71 2.83
CA GLN A 182 46.93 12.31 4.23
C GLN A 182 47.90 13.23 5.00
N ILE A 183 48.21 14.44 4.53
CA ILE A 183 49.19 15.31 5.22
C ILE A 183 48.55 16.22 6.27
N CYS A 184 47.23 16.30 6.30
CA CYS A 184 46.51 17.11 7.29
C CYS A 184 45.69 16.25 8.27
N THR A 185 45.95 14.95 8.38
CA THR A 185 45.16 14.05 9.25
C THR A 185 45.70 13.91 10.67
N HIS A 186 46.86 14.49 10.97
CA HIS A 186 47.41 14.55 12.33
C HIS A 186 47.84 15.98 12.69
N GLU A 187 47.60 16.35 13.95
CA GLU A 187 47.96 17.67 14.49
C GLU A 187 49.50 17.83 14.54
N ASN A 188 50.00 19.01 14.16
CA ASN A 188 51.42 19.43 14.05
C ASN A 188 52.21 19.02 12.77
N ALA A 189 51.58 18.99 11.59
CA ALA A 189 52.27 18.72 10.30
C ALA A 189 53.11 19.89 9.73
N CYS A 190 53.18 21.03 10.41
CA CYS A 190 53.94 22.21 9.95
C CYS A 190 55.05 22.55 10.94
N GLU A 191 56.22 21.93 10.79
CA GLU A 191 57.43 22.38 11.48
C GLU A 191 58.46 22.91 10.47
N ILE A 192 59.16 23.99 10.84
CA ILE A 192 60.07 24.73 9.97
C ILE A 192 61.38 23.94 9.87
N VAL A 193 61.73 23.51 8.65
CA VAL A 193 62.99 22.82 8.38
C VAL A 193 64.17 23.76 8.64
N GLY A 194 64.84 23.55 9.77
CA GLY A 194 66.02 24.32 10.17
C GLY A 194 66.95 23.57 11.11
N LYS A 195 67.99 22.97 10.52
CA LYS A 195 69.43 23.05 10.86
C LYS A 195 70.16 21.70 10.82
N GLN A 196 71.29 21.78 10.14
CA GLN A 196 72.27 20.74 9.82
C GLN A 196 72.90 20.08 11.06
N LYS A 197 73.32 18.83 10.88
CA LYS A 197 74.64 18.35 11.27
C LYS A 197 75.20 17.48 10.16
#